data_AF-A0AA35VNG0-F1
#
_entry.id   AF-A0AA35VNG0-F1
#
_cell.length_a   1.000
_cell.length_b   1.000
_cell.length_c   1.000
_cell.angle_alpha   90.00
_cell.angle_beta   90.00
_cell.angle_gamma   90.00
#
_symmetry.space_group_name_H-M   'P 1'
#
loop_
_entity.id
_entity.type
_entity.pdbx_description
1 polymer ?
#
loop_
_entity_poly.entity_id
_entity_poly.type
_entity_poly.pdbx_seq_one_letter_code
_entity_poly.pdbx_strand_id
1 'polypeptide(L)'
;METSNITDLMPSPPMSSEPPAGLLTVPLEIRLQIYSYLLEVPEFSPYTLPSKKAPVAGALLRTNRQINWEATPFLYAHNTFIAHPSLLATFPRLRPNLRPVSDPYAISLIHRFHLTVHLDSDLPYDAKALTESFTGAEELTLHLVQFGFCGVGYANLRQFEGIRGVKRVIIEGSTTGFEDYIEWLRKTMMSEPDAPIEEFKHEHVTLVDRLARGYLA
;
A
#
# COMPACT_ATOMS: atom_id res chain seq x y z
N MET A 1 53.61 12.00 71.47
CA MET A 1 53.21 13.01 70.48
C MET A 1 53.33 12.36 69.13
N GLU A 2 52.25 11.78 68.62
CA GLU A 2 52.16 11.36 67.24
C GLU A 2 50.73 11.65 66.78
N THR A 3 50.68 12.52 65.79
CA THR A 3 49.51 13.24 65.30
C THR A 3 48.66 12.35 64.42
N SER A 4 47.36 12.39 64.69
CA SER A 4 46.27 11.94 63.84
C SER A 4 46.39 12.43 62.40
N ASN A 5 46.36 11.49 61.44
CA ASN A 5 46.01 11.75 60.05
C ASN A 5 44.97 10.70 59.63
N ILE A 6 43.71 10.95 60.00
CA ILE A 6 42.55 10.30 59.40
C ILE A 6 42.21 11.18 58.20
N THR A 7 42.82 10.87 57.06
CA THR A 7 42.45 11.48 55.78
C THR A 7 41.10 10.87 55.39
N ASP A 8 40.08 11.72 55.32
CA ASP A 8 38.74 11.44 54.82
C ASP A 8 38.76 10.56 53.57
N LEU A 9 38.34 9.29 53.72
CA LEU A 9 37.80 8.49 52.63
C LEU A 9 36.33 8.92 52.44
N MET A 10 36.13 10.08 51.83
CA MET A 10 34.85 10.39 51.20
C MET A 10 34.66 9.41 50.04
N PRO A 11 33.56 8.62 49.99
CA PRO A 11 33.23 7.87 48.80
C PRO A 11 32.98 8.88 47.68
N SER A 12 33.63 8.66 46.54
CA SER A 12 33.39 9.41 45.31
C SER A 12 31.88 9.46 45.01
N PRO A 13 31.33 10.60 44.55
CA PRO A 13 29.93 10.67 44.17
C PRO A 13 29.66 9.60 43.10
N PRO A 14 28.52 8.89 43.14
CA PRO A 14 28.19 7.92 42.11
C PRO A 14 28.25 8.62 40.76
N MET A 15 29.03 8.03 39.84
CA MET A 15 29.16 8.47 38.46
C MET A 15 27.78 8.82 37.91
N SER A 16 27.69 9.98 37.27
CA SER A 16 26.52 10.45 36.53
C SER A 16 25.82 9.28 35.84
N SER A 17 24.65 8.90 36.35
CA SER A 17 23.75 7.99 35.65
C SER A 17 23.26 8.75 34.43
N GLU A 18 23.96 8.61 33.30
CA GLU A 18 23.43 9.06 32.02
C GLU A 18 22.01 8.50 31.92
N PRO A 19 21.00 9.36 31.65
CA PRO A 19 19.65 8.87 31.50
C PRO A 19 19.68 7.78 30.42
N PRO A 20 19.05 6.62 30.65
CA PRO A 20 19.11 5.51 29.70
C PRO A 20 18.67 6.03 28.33
N ALA A 21 19.54 5.88 27.33
CA ALA A 21 19.27 6.31 25.97
C ALA A 21 18.02 5.56 25.46
N GLY A 22 16.88 6.24 25.48
CA GLY A 22 15.59 5.69 25.12
C GLY A 22 15.18 6.20 23.74
N LEU A 23 14.32 5.46 23.03
CA LEU A 23 13.84 5.91 21.72
C LEU A 23 13.23 7.33 21.77
N LEU A 24 12.55 7.68 22.87
CA LEU A 24 11.92 8.98 23.06
C LEU A 24 12.89 10.11 23.45
N THR A 25 14.14 9.81 23.82
CA THR A 25 15.17 10.84 24.07
C THR A 25 15.82 11.32 22.76
N VAL A 26 15.63 10.57 21.68
CA VAL A 26 16.11 10.91 20.35
C VAL A 26 15.19 11.97 19.71
N PRO A 27 15.72 12.95 18.93
CA PRO A 27 14.90 13.92 18.19
C PRO A 27 13.83 13.28 17.30
N LEU A 28 12.72 13.98 17.08
CA LEU A 28 11.55 13.48 16.35
C LEU A 28 11.92 12.99 14.95
N GLU A 29 12.77 13.72 14.24
CA GLU A 29 13.19 13.42 12.87
C GLU A 29 13.80 12.02 12.76
N ILE A 30 14.66 11.68 13.71
CA ILE A 30 15.31 10.37 13.76
C ILE A 30 14.30 9.30 14.19
N ARG A 31 13.35 9.60 15.09
CA ARG A 31 12.27 8.66 15.45
C ARG A 31 11.42 8.32 14.24
N LEU A 32 11.01 9.32 13.46
CA LEU A 32 10.25 9.14 12.22
C LEU A 32 11.01 8.28 11.21
N GLN A 33 12.32 8.50 11.08
CA GLN A 33 13.17 7.67 10.23
C GLN A 33 13.29 6.22 10.75
N ILE A 34 13.35 6.02 12.06
CA ILE A 34 13.31 4.68 12.65
C ILE A 34 11.96 4.01 12.36
N TYR A 35 10.85 4.74 12.45
CA TYR A 35 9.51 4.20 12.15
C TYR A 35 9.38 3.80 10.69
N SER A 36 9.91 4.57 9.74
CA SER A 36 9.88 4.17 8.32
C SER A 36 10.62 2.86 8.10
N TYR A 37 11.82 2.68 8.67
CA TYR A 37 12.56 1.42 8.53
C TYR A 37 11.87 0.20 9.17
N LEU A 38 11.07 0.40 10.22
CA LEU A 38 10.45 -0.69 10.97
C LEU A 38 9.04 -1.04 10.50
N LEU A 39 8.30 -0.07 9.96
CA LEU A 39 6.88 -0.20 9.65
C LEU A 39 6.56 -0.11 8.16
N GLU A 40 7.41 0.53 7.35
CA GLU A 40 7.22 0.54 5.91
C GLU A 40 7.72 -0.78 5.31
N VAL A 41 6.89 -1.36 4.46
CA VAL A 41 7.22 -2.58 3.73
C VAL A 41 7.53 -2.26 2.28
N PRO A 42 8.38 -3.06 1.61
CA PRO A 42 8.59 -2.91 0.17
C PRO A 42 7.27 -2.92 -0.60
N GLU A 43 7.22 -2.34 -1.79
CA GLU A 43 6.02 -2.41 -2.63
C GLU A 43 5.57 -3.88 -2.81
N PHE A 44 4.26 -4.12 -2.74
CA PHE A 44 3.74 -5.46 -2.95
C PHE A 44 3.92 -5.84 -4.42
N SER A 45 4.59 -6.96 -4.66
CA SER A 45 4.71 -7.54 -5.99
C SER A 45 4.26 -9.01 -5.92
N PRO A 46 3.27 -9.41 -6.73
CA PRO A 46 2.75 -10.78 -6.72
C PRO A 46 3.77 -11.80 -7.25
N TYR A 47 4.79 -11.33 -7.96
CA TYR A 47 5.87 -12.16 -8.51
C TYR A 47 7.04 -12.33 -7.54
N THR A 48 7.10 -11.52 -6.49
CA THR A 48 8.22 -11.57 -5.55
C THR A 48 7.94 -12.65 -4.52
N LEU A 49 8.85 -13.64 -4.42
CA LEU A 49 8.79 -14.63 -3.36
C LEU A 49 8.67 -13.93 -2.00
N PRO A 50 7.84 -14.45 -1.06
CA PRO A 50 7.71 -13.88 0.26
C PRO A 50 9.10 -13.71 0.88
N SER A 51 9.56 -12.47 0.95
CA SER A 51 10.87 -12.20 1.50
C SER A 51 10.86 -12.64 2.96
N LYS A 52 11.87 -13.39 3.40
CA LYS A 52 12.09 -13.69 4.83
C LYS A 52 12.37 -12.42 5.67
N LYS A 53 12.40 -11.24 5.04
CA LYS A 53 12.56 -9.95 5.72
C LYS A 53 11.51 -9.79 6.81
N ALA A 54 11.99 -9.23 7.91
CA ALA A 54 11.40 -9.27 9.24
C ALA A 54 9.89 -8.97 9.25
N PRO A 55 9.13 -9.64 10.14
CA PRO A 55 7.74 -9.29 10.37
C PRO A 55 7.65 -7.80 10.69
N VAL A 56 6.70 -7.12 10.05
CA VAL A 56 6.37 -5.71 10.34
C VAL A 56 6.29 -5.54 11.85
N ALA A 57 7.06 -4.59 12.39
CA ALA A 57 7.21 -4.41 13.83
C ALA A 57 5.99 -3.72 14.47
N GLY A 58 4.77 -4.10 14.09
CA GLY A 58 3.52 -3.47 14.54
C GLY A 58 3.28 -3.56 16.06
N ALA A 59 3.96 -4.48 16.76
CA ALA A 59 3.97 -4.53 18.22
C ALA A 59 4.50 -3.22 18.86
N LEU A 60 5.33 -2.46 18.13
CA LEU A 60 5.83 -1.15 18.53
C LEU A 60 4.69 -0.19 18.90
N LEU A 61 3.59 -0.22 18.15
CA LEU A 61 2.43 0.65 18.39
C LEU A 61 1.74 0.40 19.74
N ARG A 62 2.01 -0.73 20.40
CA ARG A 62 1.44 -1.07 21.72
C ARG A 62 2.31 -0.60 22.89
N THR A 63 3.54 -0.15 22.62
CA THR A 63 4.53 0.15 23.67
C THR A 63 4.29 1.48 24.36
N ASN A 64 3.87 2.52 23.64
CA ASN A 64 3.70 3.88 24.16
C ASN A 64 2.70 4.68 23.31
N ARG A 65 1.93 5.58 23.93
CA ARG A 65 0.93 6.42 23.25
C ARG A 65 1.54 7.41 22.26
N GLN A 66 2.67 8.00 22.59
CA GLN A 66 3.39 8.92 21.70
C GLN A 66 3.91 8.16 20.47
N ILE A 67 4.56 6.99 20.69
CA ILE A 67 5.02 6.13 19.60
C ILE A 67 3.84 5.68 18.73
N ASN A 68 2.71 5.32 19.36
CA ASN A 68 1.50 4.96 18.63
C ASN A 68 1.06 6.10 17.70
N TRP A 69 0.94 7.32 18.21
CA TRP A 69 0.50 8.47 17.42
C TRP A 69 1.49 8.83 16.29
N GLU A 70 2.79 8.85 16.58
CA GLU A 70 3.83 9.17 15.60
C GLU A 70 3.96 8.09 14.51
N ALA A 71 3.84 6.82 14.87
CA ALA A 71 4.19 5.70 13.99
C ALA A 71 2.99 5.06 13.27
N THR A 72 1.75 5.32 13.72
CA THR A 72 0.53 4.77 13.10
C THR A 72 0.40 5.12 11.60
N PRO A 73 0.67 6.37 11.15
CA PRO A 73 0.59 6.71 9.72
C PRO A 73 1.58 5.90 8.86
N PHE A 74 2.77 5.60 9.38
CA PHE A 74 3.76 4.80 8.66
C PHE A 74 3.27 3.38 8.39
N LEU A 75 2.50 2.79 9.32
CA LEU A 75 1.96 1.46 9.13
C LEU A 75 0.76 1.45 8.17
N TYR A 76 -0.20 2.34 8.36
CA TYR A 76 -1.50 2.25 7.68
C TYR A 76 -1.65 3.14 6.45
N ALA A 77 -1.06 4.34 6.46
CA ALA A 77 -1.20 5.31 5.36
C ALA A 77 -0.12 5.15 4.29
N HIS A 78 1.13 4.89 4.68
CA HIS A 78 2.26 4.84 3.73
C HIS A 78 2.36 3.50 2.98
N ASN A 79 1.88 2.42 3.58
CA ASN A 79 1.97 1.08 2.99
C ASN A 79 0.80 0.80 2.05
N THR A 80 1.07 0.00 1.00
CA THR A 80 0.04 -0.52 0.11
C THR A 80 -0.54 -1.82 0.67
N PHE A 81 -1.86 -1.84 0.85
CA PHE A 81 -2.60 -3.00 1.36
C PHE A 81 -3.27 -3.78 0.24
N ILE A 82 -3.28 -5.10 0.37
CA ILE A 82 -3.99 -6.01 -0.53
C ILE A 82 -5.48 -5.95 -0.17
N ALA A 83 -6.30 -5.52 -1.12
CA ALA A 83 -7.74 -5.55 -1.01
C ALA A 83 -8.24 -7.00 -1.00
N HIS A 84 -9.32 -7.27 -0.25
CA HIS A 84 -9.90 -8.61 -0.23
C HIS A 84 -10.60 -8.88 -1.58
N PRO A 85 -10.44 -10.08 -2.18
CA PRO A 85 -11.00 -10.37 -3.51
C PRO A 85 -12.52 -10.24 -3.60
N SER A 86 -13.25 -10.31 -2.49
CA SER A 86 -14.72 -10.12 -2.46
C SER A 86 -15.20 -8.96 -1.60
N LEU A 87 -14.39 -8.53 -0.62
CA LEU A 87 -14.78 -7.49 0.36
C LEU A 87 -14.06 -6.17 0.13
N LEU A 88 -13.21 -6.11 -0.90
CA LEU A 88 -12.50 -4.93 -1.37
C LEU A 88 -11.74 -4.22 -0.24
N ALA A 89 -12.00 -2.93 -0.05
CA ALA A 89 -11.34 -2.09 0.96
C ALA A 89 -11.83 -2.36 2.40
N THR A 90 -12.91 -3.12 2.59
CA THR A 90 -13.48 -3.38 3.94
C THR A 90 -12.60 -4.32 4.77
N PHE A 91 -11.81 -5.18 4.12
CA PHE A 91 -11.00 -6.19 4.82
C PHE A 91 -9.56 -6.29 4.28
N PRO A 92 -8.79 -5.20 4.37
CA PRO A 92 -7.48 -5.11 3.74
C PRO A 92 -6.42 -5.93 4.49
N ARG A 93 -5.42 -6.43 3.76
CA ARG A 93 -4.29 -7.20 4.30
C ARG A 93 -2.98 -6.55 3.90
N LEU A 94 -2.09 -6.32 4.85
CA LEU A 94 -0.76 -5.77 4.51
C LEU A 94 0.06 -6.75 3.66
N ARG A 95 -0.07 -8.05 3.94
CA ARG A 95 0.58 -9.15 3.22
C ARG A 95 -0.30 -10.41 3.20
N PRO A 96 -0.09 -11.32 2.24
CA PRO A 96 -0.88 -12.56 2.14
C PRO A 96 -0.76 -13.46 3.38
N ASN A 97 0.41 -13.44 4.04
CA ASN A 97 0.70 -14.23 5.25
C ASN A 97 0.29 -13.53 6.55
N LEU A 98 -0.18 -12.28 6.50
CA LEU A 98 -0.64 -11.53 7.67
C LEU A 98 -2.16 -11.57 7.78
N ARG A 99 -2.64 -11.44 9.01
CA ARG A 99 -4.08 -11.31 9.25
C ARG A 99 -4.59 -9.98 8.69
N PRO A 100 -5.80 -9.96 8.12
CA PRO A 100 -6.47 -8.73 7.72
C PRO A 100 -6.67 -7.77 8.89
N VAL A 101 -6.67 -6.48 8.55
CA VAL A 101 -6.97 -5.40 9.48
C VAL A 101 -8.46 -5.40 9.73
N SER A 102 -8.85 -5.45 11.01
CA SER A 102 -10.24 -5.46 11.44
C SER A 102 -10.64 -4.20 12.20
N ASP A 103 -9.68 -3.36 12.58
CA ASP A 103 -9.93 -2.14 13.33
C ASP A 103 -10.42 -1.03 12.40
N PRO A 104 -11.64 -0.47 12.59
CA PRO A 104 -12.20 0.54 11.70
C PRO A 104 -11.36 1.82 11.62
N TYR A 105 -10.71 2.20 12.74
CA TYR A 105 -9.83 3.37 12.76
C TYR A 105 -8.57 3.13 11.93
N ALA A 106 -7.95 1.96 12.05
CA ALA A 106 -6.85 1.59 11.16
C ALA A 106 -7.28 1.53 9.68
N ILE A 107 -8.46 0.99 9.39
CA ILE A 107 -8.97 0.89 8.01
C ILE A 107 -9.18 2.27 7.38
N SER A 108 -9.68 3.25 8.14
CA SER A 108 -9.91 4.61 7.61
C SER A 108 -8.63 5.37 7.26
N LEU A 109 -7.47 4.92 7.75
CA LEU A 109 -6.16 5.48 7.41
C LEU A 109 -5.53 4.82 6.16
N ILE A 110 -6.10 3.72 5.68
CA ILE A 110 -5.57 2.99 4.52
C ILE A 110 -6.13 3.62 3.25
N HIS A 111 -5.23 4.20 2.46
CA HIS A 111 -5.59 4.86 1.19
C HIS A 111 -4.84 4.29 -0.02
N ARG A 112 -3.97 3.30 0.19
CA ARG A 112 -3.16 2.67 -0.85
C ARG A 112 -3.53 1.20 -0.97
N PHE A 113 -4.05 0.78 -2.12
CA PHE A 113 -4.60 -0.55 -2.34
C PHE A 113 -3.97 -1.27 -3.52
N HIS A 114 -3.85 -2.59 -3.38
CA HIS A 114 -3.53 -3.52 -4.44
C HIS A 114 -4.67 -4.53 -4.59
N LEU A 115 -5.20 -4.67 -5.80
CA LEU A 115 -6.26 -5.61 -6.11
C LEU A 115 -5.85 -6.47 -7.29
N THR A 116 -5.92 -7.79 -7.12
CA THR A 116 -5.78 -8.74 -8.21
C THR A 116 -7.13 -8.95 -8.89
N VAL A 117 -7.17 -8.77 -10.21
CA VAL A 117 -8.38 -8.89 -11.02
C VAL A 117 -8.18 -10.02 -12.02
N HIS A 118 -9.05 -11.03 -11.93
CA HIS A 118 -9.12 -12.09 -12.92
C HIS A 118 -9.97 -11.64 -14.10
N LEU A 119 -9.38 -11.65 -15.30
CA LEU A 119 -10.08 -11.24 -16.54
C LEU A 119 -11.02 -12.33 -17.06
N ASP A 120 -10.74 -13.58 -16.73
CA ASP A 120 -11.39 -14.79 -17.27
C ASP A 120 -12.43 -15.42 -16.35
N SER A 121 -12.68 -14.82 -15.18
CA SER A 121 -13.56 -15.34 -14.15
C SER A 121 -14.60 -14.30 -13.78
N ASP A 122 -15.79 -14.76 -13.38
CA ASP A 122 -16.82 -13.86 -12.85
C ASP A 122 -16.31 -13.18 -11.57
N LEU A 123 -16.48 -11.86 -11.51
CA LEU A 123 -16.05 -11.08 -10.37
C LEU A 123 -17.09 -11.17 -9.24
N PRO A 124 -16.67 -11.37 -7.98
CA PRO A 124 -17.58 -11.54 -6.85
C PRO A 124 -18.10 -10.20 -6.28
N TYR A 125 -17.93 -9.10 -7.01
CA TYR A 125 -18.28 -7.75 -6.59
C TYR A 125 -18.90 -6.97 -7.76
N ASP A 126 -19.67 -5.94 -7.41
CA ASP A 126 -20.34 -5.06 -8.36
C ASP A 126 -19.57 -3.74 -8.55
N ALA A 127 -19.80 -3.08 -9.69
CA ALA A 127 -19.24 -1.76 -10.00
C ALA A 127 -19.52 -0.70 -8.91
N LYS A 128 -20.69 -0.77 -8.28
CA LYS A 128 -21.08 0.12 -7.18
C LYS A 128 -20.16 -0.07 -5.96
N ALA A 129 -19.91 -1.32 -5.57
CA ALA A 129 -19.05 -1.63 -4.43
C ALA A 129 -17.60 -1.21 -4.67
N LEU A 130 -17.10 -1.36 -5.91
CA LEU A 130 -15.78 -0.87 -6.31
C LEU A 130 -15.68 0.65 -6.18
N THR A 131 -16.69 1.36 -6.70
CA THR A 131 -16.73 2.81 -6.66
C THR A 131 -16.74 3.32 -5.22
N GLU A 132 -17.57 2.75 -4.35
CA GLU A 132 -17.62 3.09 -2.93
C GLU A 132 -16.31 2.78 -2.20
N SER A 133 -15.62 1.69 -2.58
CA SER A 133 -14.41 1.23 -1.90
C SER A 133 -13.15 2.02 -2.25
N PHE A 134 -13.04 2.51 -3.50
CA PHE A 134 -11.77 3.03 -4.02
C PHE A 134 -11.81 4.48 -4.51
N THR A 135 -12.98 5.11 -4.56
CA THR A 135 -13.06 6.53 -4.91
C THR A 135 -12.30 7.36 -3.88
N GLY A 136 -11.43 8.25 -4.35
CA GLY A 136 -10.59 9.09 -3.49
C GLY A 136 -9.37 8.39 -2.88
N ALA A 137 -9.05 7.16 -3.31
CA ALA A 137 -7.82 6.48 -2.88
C ALA A 137 -6.55 7.26 -3.28
N GLU A 138 -5.50 7.17 -2.47
CA GLU A 138 -4.21 7.75 -2.83
C GLU A 138 -3.53 6.93 -3.92
N GLU A 139 -3.52 5.61 -3.78
CA GLU A 139 -2.93 4.72 -4.77
C GLU A 139 -3.83 3.51 -4.98
N LEU A 140 -4.10 3.17 -6.24
CA LEU A 140 -4.78 1.93 -6.60
C LEU A 140 -3.98 1.17 -7.65
N THR A 141 -3.51 0.00 -7.27
CA THR A 141 -2.80 -0.94 -8.14
C THR A 141 -3.72 -2.07 -8.53
N LEU A 142 -4.01 -2.19 -9.83
CA LEU A 142 -4.77 -3.29 -10.41
C LEU A 142 -3.81 -4.27 -11.10
N HIS A 143 -3.73 -5.48 -10.56
CA HIS A 143 -2.92 -6.55 -11.12
C HIS A 143 -3.81 -7.51 -11.92
N LEU A 144 -3.64 -7.52 -13.23
CA LEU A 144 -4.49 -8.26 -14.16
C LEU A 144 -3.95 -9.66 -14.43
N VAL A 145 -4.77 -10.68 -14.16
CA VAL A 145 -4.42 -12.09 -14.33
C VAL A 145 -5.42 -12.77 -15.26
N GLN A 146 -4.92 -13.66 -16.10
CA GLN A 146 -5.70 -14.59 -16.93
C GLN A 146 -4.98 -15.95 -16.97
N PHE A 147 -5.74 -17.03 -17.10
CA PHE A 147 -5.24 -18.39 -17.24
C PHE A 147 -4.70 -18.67 -18.65
N GLY A 148 -5.23 -18.00 -19.70
CA GLY A 148 -4.82 -18.18 -21.10
C GLY A 148 -4.21 -16.93 -21.72
N PHE A 149 -3.14 -17.06 -22.52
CA PHE A 149 -2.48 -15.93 -23.18
C PHE A 149 -3.39 -15.28 -24.23
N CYS A 150 -3.65 -13.97 -24.10
CA CYS A 150 -4.50 -13.18 -24.99
C CYS A 150 -5.91 -13.78 -25.20
N GLY A 151 -6.41 -14.56 -24.23
CA GLY A 151 -7.67 -15.28 -24.38
C GLY A 151 -8.90 -14.43 -24.08
N VAL A 152 -8.74 -13.33 -23.33
CA VAL A 152 -9.86 -12.54 -22.79
C VAL A 152 -9.64 -11.05 -22.98
N GLY A 153 -10.73 -10.33 -23.24
CA GLY A 153 -10.74 -8.87 -23.36
C GLY A 153 -10.89 -8.17 -22.00
N TYR A 154 -11.28 -6.89 -22.04
CA TYR A 154 -11.37 -6.02 -20.88
C TYR A 154 -12.79 -5.93 -20.26
N ALA A 155 -13.69 -6.85 -20.56
CA ALA A 155 -15.09 -6.79 -20.12
C ALA A 155 -15.22 -6.63 -18.59
N ASN A 156 -14.43 -7.39 -17.83
CA ASN A 156 -14.37 -7.30 -16.36
C ASN A 156 -13.87 -5.93 -15.86
N LEU A 157 -13.01 -5.27 -16.62
CA LEU A 157 -12.48 -3.95 -16.25
C LEU A 157 -13.54 -2.84 -16.38
N ARG A 158 -14.65 -3.07 -17.08
CA ARG A 158 -15.74 -2.10 -17.16
C ARG A 158 -16.35 -1.79 -15.79
N GLN A 159 -16.27 -2.73 -14.84
CA GLN A 159 -16.75 -2.51 -13.48
C GLN A 159 -15.97 -1.41 -12.73
N PHE A 160 -14.75 -1.11 -13.17
CA PHE A 160 -13.87 -0.10 -12.57
C PHE A 160 -14.08 1.30 -13.13
N GLU A 161 -14.87 1.44 -14.21
CA GLU A 161 -15.11 2.70 -14.91
C GLU A 161 -15.81 3.75 -14.04
N GLY A 162 -16.39 3.39 -12.89
CA GLY A 162 -17.04 4.31 -11.95
C GLY A 162 -16.10 4.93 -10.91
N ILE A 163 -14.89 4.38 -10.70
CA ILE A 163 -13.96 4.85 -9.67
C ILE A 163 -13.36 6.20 -10.07
N ARG A 164 -13.34 7.18 -9.16
CA ARG A 164 -12.81 8.54 -9.44
C ARG A 164 -11.89 9.05 -8.32
N GLY A 165 -11.20 10.16 -8.58
CA GLY A 165 -10.42 10.89 -7.58
C GLY A 165 -9.19 10.14 -7.05
N VAL A 166 -8.72 9.12 -7.76
CA VAL A 166 -7.53 8.36 -7.33
C VAL A 166 -6.28 9.14 -7.69
N LYS A 167 -5.37 9.40 -6.73
CA LYS A 167 -4.17 10.22 -7.02
C LYS A 167 -3.16 9.51 -7.92
N ARG A 168 -3.02 8.19 -7.78
CA ARG A 168 -2.10 7.37 -8.57
C ARG A 168 -2.73 6.02 -8.90
N VAL A 169 -2.78 5.68 -10.19
CA VAL A 169 -3.33 4.40 -10.66
C VAL A 169 -2.26 3.62 -11.41
N ILE A 170 -2.00 2.39 -10.96
CA ILE A 170 -1.05 1.46 -11.57
C ILE A 170 -1.86 0.28 -12.10
N ILE A 171 -1.73 -0.03 -13.39
CA ILE A 171 -2.38 -1.19 -14.00
C ILE A 171 -1.29 -2.01 -14.67
N GLU A 172 -1.13 -3.26 -14.23
CA GLU A 172 -0.04 -4.14 -14.64
C GLU A 172 -0.52 -5.59 -14.83
N GLY A 173 0.35 -6.45 -15.37
CA GLY A 173 0.02 -7.84 -15.68
C GLY A 173 -0.48 -8.03 -17.11
N SER A 174 -1.57 -8.78 -17.28
CA SER A 174 -2.14 -9.17 -18.57
C SER A 174 -2.87 -8.01 -19.25
N THR A 175 -2.10 -7.10 -19.82
CA THR A 175 -2.58 -5.84 -20.45
C THR A 175 -2.59 -5.90 -21.98
N THR A 176 -2.01 -6.96 -22.55
CA THR A 176 -1.84 -7.13 -23.99
C THR A 176 -3.19 -7.24 -24.69
N GLY A 177 -3.42 -6.42 -25.72
CA GLY A 177 -4.62 -6.50 -26.53
C GLY A 177 -5.73 -5.50 -26.15
N PHE A 178 -5.51 -4.58 -25.21
CA PHE A 178 -6.43 -3.48 -24.91
C PHE A 178 -5.74 -2.31 -24.18
N GLU A 179 -4.50 -2.01 -24.57
CA GLU A 179 -3.65 -0.99 -23.94
C GLU A 179 -4.30 0.40 -23.98
N ASP A 180 -4.96 0.75 -25.09
CA ASP A 180 -5.67 2.03 -25.23
C ASP A 180 -6.80 2.17 -24.20
N TYR A 181 -7.52 1.07 -23.92
CA TYR A 181 -8.56 1.05 -22.89
C TYR A 181 -7.95 1.20 -21.49
N ILE A 182 -6.78 0.62 -21.23
CA ILE A 182 -6.09 0.75 -19.94
C ILE A 182 -5.63 2.20 -19.71
N GLU A 183 -5.09 2.84 -20.75
CA GLU A 183 -4.67 4.23 -20.66
C GLU A 183 -5.87 5.15 -20.40
N TRP A 184 -6.97 4.94 -21.12
CA TRP A 184 -8.23 5.64 -20.86
C TRP A 184 -8.72 5.39 -19.44
N LEU A 185 -8.81 4.12 -18.99
CA LEU A 185 -9.29 3.76 -17.66
C LEU A 185 -8.44 4.41 -16.56
N ARG A 186 -7.11 4.44 -16.72
CA ARG A 186 -6.20 5.12 -15.79
C ARG A 186 -6.53 6.61 -15.67
N LYS A 187 -6.70 7.30 -16.81
CA LYS A 187 -7.05 8.73 -16.83
C LYS A 187 -8.42 8.97 -16.21
N THR A 188 -9.40 8.12 -16.54
CA THR A 188 -10.75 8.17 -16.00
C THR A 188 -10.75 8.00 -14.48
N MET A 189 -9.98 7.07 -13.94
CA MET A 189 -9.89 6.86 -12.49
C MET A 189 -9.19 7.99 -11.72
N MET A 190 -8.25 8.67 -12.39
CA MET A 190 -7.53 9.82 -11.83
C MET A 190 -8.27 11.15 -12.01
N SER A 191 -9.35 11.17 -12.78
CA SER A 191 -10.18 12.37 -12.98
C SER A 191 -10.94 12.75 -11.69
N GLU A 192 -11.42 13.99 -11.65
CA GLU A 192 -12.16 14.49 -10.48
C GLU A 192 -13.43 13.66 -10.21
N PRO A 193 -13.87 13.57 -8.94
CA PRO A 193 -15.06 12.79 -8.54
C PRO A 193 -16.32 13.07 -9.36
N ASP A 194 -16.51 14.32 -9.80
CA ASP A 194 -17.70 14.79 -10.53
C ASP A 194 -17.45 14.99 -12.04
N ALA A 195 -16.30 14.55 -12.55
CA ALA A 195 -15.98 14.70 -13.96
C ALA A 195 -16.94 13.87 -14.85
N PRO A 196 -17.40 14.43 -16.00
CA PRO A 196 -18.28 13.70 -16.90
C PRO A 196 -17.60 12.44 -17.43
N ILE A 197 -18.37 11.35 -17.51
CA ILE A 197 -17.89 10.06 -18.00
C ILE A 197 -17.78 10.15 -19.52
N GLU A 198 -16.58 10.37 -20.04
CA GLU A 198 -16.31 10.15 -21.46
C GLU A 198 -16.26 8.66 -21.72
N GLU A 199 -17.34 8.08 -22.26
CA GLU A 199 -17.38 6.67 -22.65
C GLU A 199 -16.19 6.32 -23.55
N PHE A 200 -15.56 5.18 -23.28
CA PHE A 200 -14.50 4.67 -24.15
C PHE A 200 -15.07 4.28 -25.51
N LYS A 201 -14.86 5.16 -26.50
CA LYS A 201 -15.18 4.88 -27.89
C LYS A 201 -14.18 3.86 -28.41
N HIS A 202 -14.66 2.66 -28.73
CA HIS A 202 -13.82 1.63 -29.33
C HIS A 202 -13.39 2.11 -30.71
N GLU A 203 -12.14 2.51 -30.88
CA GLU A 203 -11.55 2.42 -32.20
C GLU A 203 -11.38 0.92 -32.50
N HIS A 204 -12.10 0.42 -33.50
CA HIS A 204 -11.96 -0.94 -34.00
C HIS A 204 -10.55 -1.11 -34.59
N VAL A 205 -9.56 -1.35 -33.75
CA VAL A 205 -8.23 -1.75 -34.18
C VAL A 205 -8.23 -3.27 -34.24
N THR A 206 -8.31 -3.81 -35.45
CA THR A 206 -8.33 -5.27 -35.64
C THR A 206 -6.98 -5.86 -35.21
N LEU A 207 -6.98 -7.16 -34.86
CA LEU A 207 -5.73 -7.88 -34.57
C LEU A 207 -4.74 -7.81 -35.74
N VAL A 208 -5.26 -7.66 -36.97
CA VAL A 208 -4.49 -7.42 -38.20
C VAL A 208 -3.81 -6.04 -38.17
N ASP A 209 -4.49 -4.99 -37.74
CA ASP A 209 -3.91 -3.64 -37.61
C ASP A 209 -2.81 -3.58 -36.54
N ARG A 210 -2.93 -4.39 -35.49
CA ARG A 210 -1.93 -4.48 -34.40
C ARG A 210 -0.69 -5.25 -34.83
N LEU A 211 -0.87 -6.36 -35.54
CA LEU A 211 0.24 -7.11 -36.15
C LEU A 211 0.94 -6.27 -37.23
N ALA A 212 0.20 -5.47 -38.00
CA ALA A 212 0.78 -4.57 -39.00
C ALA A 212 1.62 -3.45 -38.38
N ARG A 213 1.24 -2.91 -37.22
CA ARG A 213 2.05 -1.92 -36.48
C ARG A 213 3.28 -2.52 -35.79
N GLY A 214 3.23 -3.79 -35.40
CA GLY A 214 4.35 -4.49 -34.74
C GLY A 214 5.47 -4.97 -35.68
N TYR A 215 5.27 -4.95 -37.00
CA TYR A 215 6.24 -5.41 -38.00
C TYR A 215 6.99 -4.27 -38.73
N LEU A 216 6.74 -3.01 -38.38
CA LEU A 216 7.43 -1.83 -38.95
C LEU A 216 8.30 -1.09 -37.92
N ALA A 217 8.91 -1.82 -37.00
CA ALA A 217 10.02 -1.35 -36.16
C ALA A 217 11.26 -2.21 -36.36
#